data_AF-A0A9W7JG80-F1
#
_entry.id   AF-A0A9W7JG80-F1
#
_cell.length_a   1.000
_cell.length_b   1.000
_cell.length_c   1.000
_cell.angle_alpha   90.00
_cell.angle_beta   90.00
_cell.angle_gamma   90.00
#
_symmetry.space_group_name_H-M   'P 1'
#
loop_
_entity.id
_entity.type
_entity.pdbx_description
1 polymer ?
#
loop_
_entity_poly.entity_id
_entity_poly.type
_entity_poly.pdbx_seq_one_letter_code
_entity_poly.pdbx_strand_id
1 'polypeptide(L)'
;MKHMQSKRCKEFSKAKYWRMRRRRMAHGDGRRLVRMKVRRLQKLIPGGKGMQPDRLFLRTAEYIVHLKLQVHILQALSKVYQPSV
;
A
#
# COMPACT_ATOMS: atom_id res chain seq x y z
N MET A 1 45.19 26.60 18.18
CA MET A 1 43.89 26.13 18.72
C MET A 1 42.65 26.41 17.85
N LYS A 2 42.69 27.28 16.83
CA LYS A 2 41.49 27.67 16.03
C LYS A 2 41.03 26.65 14.97
N HIS A 3 41.95 25.77 14.53
CA HIS A 3 41.69 24.79 13.45
C HIS A 3 40.78 23.62 13.88
N MET A 4 40.75 23.29 15.19
CA MET A 4 39.96 22.18 15.73
C MET A 4 38.47 22.53 15.90
N GLN A 5 38.13 23.82 16.07
CA GLN A 5 36.75 24.28 16.21
C GLN A 5 36.00 24.40 14.86
N SER A 6 36.71 24.76 13.79
CA SER A 6 36.13 24.89 12.44
C SER A 6 35.66 23.55 11.85
N LYS A 7 36.41 22.47 12.09
CA LYS A 7 36.01 21.11 11.69
C LYS A 7 34.74 20.64 12.41
N ARG A 8 34.66 20.87 13.73
CA ARG A 8 33.51 20.50 14.56
C ARG A 8 32.23 21.23 14.11
N CYS A 9 32.31 22.52 13.79
CA CYS A 9 31.15 23.29 13.29
C CYS A 9 30.61 22.78 11.93
N LYS A 10 31.49 22.36 11.01
CA LYS A 10 31.12 21.74 9.73
C LYS A 10 30.50 20.35 9.88
N GLU A 11 31.00 19.53 10.81
CA GLU A 11 30.45 18.21 11.10
C GLU A 11 29.06 18.28 11.74
N PHE A 12 28.86 19.21 12.68
CA PHE A 12 27.55 19.49 13.26
C PHE A 12 26.55 19.97 12.20
N SER A 13 26.99 20.76 11.22
CA SER A 13 26.18 21.19 10.08
C SER A 13 25.79 20.02 9.17
N LYS A 14 26.72 19.12 8.84
CA LYS A 14 26.44 17.90 8.06
C LYS A 14 25.47 16.98 8.80
N ALA A 15 25.70 16.72 10.10
CA ALA A 15 24.82 15.86 10.91
C ALA A 15 23.39 16.43 11.04
N LYS A 16 23.24 17.75 11.17
CA LYS A 16 21.94 18.44 11.17
C LYS A 16 21.26 18.34 9.80
N TYR A 17 22.01 18.50 8.72
CA TYR A 17 21.52 18.31 7.35
C TYR A 17 21.02 16.86 7.11
N TRP A 18 21.79 15.85 7.53
CA TRP A 18 21.40 14.45 7.46
C TRP A 18 20.16 14.12 8.31
N ARG A 19 20.02 14.72 9.50
CA ARG A 19 18.82 14.57 10.34
C ARG A 19 17.59 15.21 9.71
N MET A 20 17.74 16.41 9.13
CA MET A 20 16.63 17.13 8.51
C MET A 20 16.16 16.43 7.21
N ARG A 21 17.10 15.88 6.43
CA ARG A 21 16.79 15.07 5.24
C ARG A 21 16.07 13.77 5.61
N ARG A 22 16.47 13.08 6.68
CA ARG A 22 15.75 11.91 7.21
C ARG A 22 14.34 12.26 7.69
N ARG A 23 14.15 13.38 8.38
CA ARG A 23 12.81 13.82 8.83
C ARG A 23 11.87 14.14 7.66
N ARG A 24 12.37 14.72 6.56
CA ARG A 24 11.56 14.95 5.34
C ARG A 24 11.13 13.65 4.66
N MET A 25 11.96 12.60 4.72
CA MET A 25 11.58 11.28 4.20
C MET A 25 10.60 10.53 5.12
N ALA A 26 10.70 10.73 6.44
CA ALA A 26 9.82 10.09 7.42
C ALA A 26 8.40 10.67 7.45
N HIS A 27 8.23 11.98 7.20
CA HIS A 27 6.92 12.66 7.22
C HIS A 27 6.23 12.77 5.85
N GLY A 28 6.87 12.30 4.77
CA GLY A 28 6.51 12.69 3.41
C GLY A 28 5.66 11.74 2.55
N ASP A 29 5.24 10.56 3.02
CA ASP A 29 4.79 9.51 2.06
C ASP A 29 3.45 8.80 2.39
N GLY A 30 2.66 9.25 3.36
CA GLY A 30 1.34 8.62 3.61
C GLY A 30 0.43 8.69 2.37
N ARG A 31 0.37 9.85 1.73
CA ARG A 31 -0.47 10.09 0.54
C ARG A 31 0.00 9.29 -0.68
N ARG A 32 1.31 9.15 -0.91
CA ARG A 32 1.84 8.39 -2.05
C ARG A 32 1.78 6.88 -1.81
N LEU A 33 1.95 6.41 -0.57
CA LEU A 33 1.59 5.03 -0.17
C LEU A 33 0.13 4.71 -0.45
N VAL A 34 -0.81 5.57 -0.04
CA VAL A 34 -2.25 5.39 -0.31
C VAL A 34 -2.51 5.35 -1.82
N ARG A 35 -1.91 6.27 -2.58
CA ARG A 35 -2.04 6.29 -4.05
C ARG A 35 -1.52 5.01 -4.70
N MET A 36 -0.42 4.44 -4.20
CA MET A 36 0.10 3.15 -4.68
C MET A 36 -0.86 2.00 -4.37
N LYS A 37 -1.44 1.96 -3.16
CA LYS A 37 -2.44 0.94 -2.78
C LYS A 37 -3.70 1.05 -3.64
N VAL A 38 -4.21 2.26 -3.88
CA VAL A 38 -5.37 2.50 -4.77
C VAL A 38 -5.06 2.02 -6.19
N ARG A 39 -3.89 2.36 -6.76
CA ARG A 39 -3.47 1.86 -8.08
C ARG A 39 -3.39 0.34 -8.15
N ARG A 40 -2.94 -0.31 -7.07
CA ARG A 40 -2.90 -1.77 -6.99
C ARG A 40 -4.31 -2.35 -6.97
N LEU A 41 -5.22 -1.75 -6.20
CA LEU A 41 -6.61 -2.16 -6.14
C LEU A 41 -7.30 -2.02 -7.50
N GLN A 42 -7.10 -0.90 -8.21
CA GLN A 42 -7.64 -0.69 -9.56
C GLN A 42 -7.24 -1.78 -10.57
N LYS A 43 -6.09 -2.43 -10.39
CA LYS A 43 -5.65 -3.54 -11.26
C LYS A 43 -6.29 -4.88 -10.90
N LEU A 44 -6.68 -5.07 -9.64
CA LEU A 44 -7.28 -6.31 -9.15
C LEU A 44 -8.78 -6.37 -9.42
N ILE A 45 -9.45 -5.23 -9.38
CA ILE A 45 -10.90 -5.16 -9.52
C ILE A 45 -11.29 -5.16 -11.01
N PRO A 46 -12.20 -6.05 -11.46
CA PRO A 46 -12.71 -6.03 -12.82
C PRO A 46 -13.34 -4.68 -13.18
N GLY A 47 -12.86 -4.05 -14.25
CA GLY A 47 -13.28 -2.70 -14.66
C GLY A 47 -12.75 -1.57 -13.76
N GLY A 48 -11.85 -1.86 -12.82
CA GLY A 48 -11.34 -0.88 -11.84
C GLY A 48 -10.30 0.11 -12.37
N LYS A 49 -9.75 -0.08 -13.57
CA LYS A 49 -8.69 0.77 -14.12
C LYS A 49 -9.21 2.20 -14.33
N GLY A 50 -8.53 3.17 -13.72
CA GLY A 50 -8.91 4.59 -13.82
C GLY A 50 -10.14 4.99 -13.01
N MET A 51 -10.74 4.05 -12.26
CA MET A 51 -11.92 4.33 -11.43
C MET A 51 -11.57 5.23 -10.24
N GLN A 52 -12.44 6.20 -9.95
CA GLN A 52 -12.28 7.07 -8.77
C GLN A 52 -12.39 6.26 -7.47
N PRO A 53 -11.68 6.65 -6.39
CA PRO A 53 -11.62 5.88 -5.15
C PRO A 53 -12.99 5.50 -4.56
N ASP A 54 -13.94 6.42 -4.55
CA ASP A 54 -15.27 6.18 -3.94
C ASP A 54 -16.00 5.02 -4.64
N ARG A 55 -16.01 5.05 -5.98
CA ARG A 55 -16.60 3.98 -6.80
C ARG A 55 -15.77 2.70 -6.74
N LEU A 56 -14.45 2.82 -6.68
CA LEU A 56 -13.54 1.68 -6.60
C LEU A 56 -13.79 0.88 -5.33
N PHE A 57 -13.99 1.53 -4.18
CA PHE A 57 -14.26 0.84 -2.92
C PHE A 57 -15.62 0.17 -2.91
N LEU A 58 -16.66 0.82 -3.43
CA LEU A 58 -17.97 0.19 -3.60
C LEU A 58 -17.88 -1.06 -4.48
N ARG A 59 -17.26 -0.94 -5.67
CA ARG A 59 -17.06 -2.06 -6.59
C ARG A 59 -16.21 -3.18 -5.98
N THR A 60 -15.25 -2.81 -5.13
CA THR A 60 -14.43 -3.77 -4.38
C THR A 60 -15.29 -4.57 -3.41
N ALA A 61 -16.19 -3.93 -2.67
CA ALA A 61 -17.09 -4.61 -1.74
C ALA A 61 -18.00 -5.60 -2.47
N GLU A 62 -18.60 -5.18 -3.58
CA GLU A 62 -19.40 -6.05 -4.46
C GLU A 62 -18.59 -7.26 -4.95
N TYR A 63 -17.36 -7.02 -5.40
CA TYR A 63 -16.51 -8.08 -5.95
C TYR A 63 -16.07 -9.09 -4.88
N ILE A 64 -15.79 -8.64 -3.66
CA ILE A 64 -15.50 -9.54 -2.53
C ILE A 64 -16.69 -10.47 -2.26
N VAL A 65 -17.91 -9.93 -2.24
CA VAL A 65 -19.13 -10.74 -2.04
C VAL A 65 -19.30 -11.75 -3.17
N HIS A 66 -19.10 -11.31 -4.42
CA HIS A 66 -19.18 -12.18 -5.58
C HIS A 66 -18.17 -13.34 -5.52
N LEU A 67 -16.91 -13.07 -5.18
CA LEU A 67 -15.88 -14.09 -5.04
C LEU A 67 -16.21 -15.09 -3.91
N LYS A 68 -16.70 -14.59 -2.77
CA LYS A 68 -17.14 -15.47 -1.66
C LYS A 68 -18.25 -16.41 -2.11
N LEU A 69 -19.25 -15.90 -2.84
CA LEU A 69 -20.32 -16.72 -3.37
C LEU A 69 -19.80 -17.80 -4.33
N GLN A 70 -18.91 -17.43 -5.26
CA GLN A 70 -18.29 -18.40 -6.18
C GLN A 70 -17.56 -19.52 -5.42
N VAL A 71 -16.78 -19.17 -4.39
CA VAL A 71 -16.08 -20.15 -3.56
C VAL A 71 -17.07 -21.06 -2.82
N HIS A 72 -18.13 -20.50 -2.23
CA HIS A 72 -19.14 -21.31 -1.53
C HIS A 72 -19.85 -22.30 -2.48
N ILE A 73 -20.19 -21.87 -3.70
CA ILE A 73 -20.79 -22.74 -4.70
C ILE A 73 -19.82 -23.87 -5.06
N LEU A 74 -18.55 -23.54 -5.37
CA LEU A 74 -17.55 -24.55 -5.71
C LEU A 74 -17.31 -25.54 -4.56
N GLN A 75 -17.31 -25.07 -3.30
CA GLN A 75 -17.21 -25.94 -2.13
C GLN A 75 -18.44 -26.85 -1.97
N ALA A 76 -19.64 -26.33 -2.19
CA ALA A 76 -20.87 -27.12 -2.14
C ALA A 76 -20.87 -28.20 -3.22
N LEU A 77 -20.52 -27.85 -4.46
CA LEU A 77 -20.38 -28.80 -5.56
C LEU A 77 -19.29 -29.83 -5.26
N SER A 78 -18.12 -29.40 -4.77
CA SER A 78 -17.05 -30.33 -4.40
C SER A 78 -17.48 -31.34 -3.32
N LYS A 79 -18.36 -30.96 -2.39
CA LYS A 79 -18.91 -31.89 -1.39
C LYS A 79 -19.91 -32.88 -2.00
N VAL A 80 -20.72 -32.43 -2.96
CA VAL A 80 -21.68 -33.28 -3.68
C VAL A 80 -20.94 -34.27 -4.58
N TYR A 81 -19.84 -33.85 -5.21
CA TYR A 81 -19.09 -34.66 -6.17
C TYR A 81 -17.87 -35.36 -5.57
N GLN A 82 -17.57 -35.20 -4.28
CA GLN A 82 -16.62 -36.07 -3.60
C GLN A 82 -17.27 -37.46 -3.50
N PRO A 83 -16.79 -38.47 -4.25
CA PRO A 83 -17.21 -39.83 -4.00
C PRO A 83 -16.74 -40.14 -2.58
N SER A 84 -17.63 -40.70 -1.75
CA SER A 84 -17.22 -41.32 -0.49
C SER A 84 -16.16 -42.37 -0.82
N VAL A 85 -14.89 -42.01 -0.61
CA VAL A 85 -13.76 -42.95 -0.59
C VAL A 85 -13.80 -43.67 0.75
#